data_AF-A0A179H739-F1
#
_entry.id   AF-A0A179H739-F1
#
_cell.length_a   1.000
_cell.length_b   1.000
_cell.length_c   1.000
_cell.angle_alpha   90.00
_cell.angle_beta   90.00
_cell.angle_gamma   90.00
#
_symmetry.space_group_name_H-M   'P 1'
#
loop_
_entity.id
_entity.type
_entity.pdbx_description
1 polymer ?
#
loop_
_entity_poly.entity_id
_entity_poly.type
_entity_poly.pdbx_seq_one_letter_code
_entity_poly.pdbx_strand_id
1 'polypeptide(L)'
;MKLGLLVPCVWATATLGSAQHEHLRLNAVVSRADGAAAFECWEMATPFQQYPTTGQAISGLAQVSNVSYVVLPARSNEGIHKPPHPMFFALLSGQAHITLPRGKDELWVTGGVDGLIVANDVTGEGHITEYPMDKPSVALQIPFSDGKPPAHRVLHAGPCSREDMDANTSIDQDASHRKHELRAQG
;
A
#
# COMPACT_ATOMS: atom_id res chain seq x y z
N MET A 1 -14.11 62.75 35.18
CA MET A 1 -13.20 61.83 34.46
C MET A 1 -13.90 60.47 34.33
N LYS A 2 -14.39 60.13 33.13
CA LYS A 2 -14.93 58.79 32.82
C LYS A 2 -13.89 58.10 31.92
N LEU A 3 -13.27 57.05 32.43
CA LEU A 3 -12.27 56.25 31.72
C LEU A 3 -13.00 55.03 31.11
N GLY A 4 -13.08 54.97 29.79
CA GLY A 4 -13.69 53.86 29.05
C GLY A 4 -12.68 52.73 28.86
N LEU A 5 -13.06 51.51 29.26
CA LEU A 5 -12.33 50.29 28.94
C LEU A 5 -12.70 49.82 27.52
N LEU A 6 -11.72 49.72 26.64
CA LEU A 6 -11.81 49.04 25.36
C LEU A 6 -11.45 47.56 25.56
N VAL A 7 -12.39 46.66 25.26
CA VAL A 7 -12.16 45.21 25.26
C VAL A 7 -11.69 44.82 23.85
N PRO A 8 -10.48 44.25 23.67
CA PRO A 8 -10.04 43.79 22.37
C PRO A 8 -10.74 42.47 22.02
N CYS A 9 -11.41 42.46 20.88
CA CYS A 9 -12.05 41.26 20.31
C CYS A 9 -10.95 40.40 19.67
N VAL A 10 -10.56 39.31 20.34
CA VAL A 10 -9.62 38.32 19.80
C VAL A 10 -10.40 37.40 18.86
N TRP A 11 -10.16 37.53 17.56
CA TRP A 11 -10.71 36.62 16.55
C TRP A 11 -9.93 35.31 16.61
N ALA A 12 -10.53 34.26 17.15
CA ALA A 12 -9.99 32.92 17.06
C ALA A 12 -10.14 32.43 15.60
N THR A 13 -9.04 32.39 14.85
CA THR A 13 -9.00 31.73 13.55
C THR A 13 -9.00 30.22 13.76
N ALA A 14 -10.15 29.57 13.56
CA ALA A 14 -10.24 28.12 13.49
C ALA A 14 -9.51 27.64 12.22
N THR A 15 -8.37 26.99 12.38
CA THR A 15 -7.73 26.24 11.30
C THR A 15 -8.60 25.04 10.98
N LEU A 16 -9.34 25.09 9.87
CA LEU A 16 -9.98 23.92 9.30
C LEU A 16 -8.87 22.98 8.81
N GLY A 17 -8.55 21.95 9.60
CA GLY A 17 -7.69 20.86 9.16
C GLY A 17 -8.35 20.16 7.98
N SER A 18 -7.69 20.19 6.82
CA SER A 18 -8.02 19.33 5.68
C SER A 18 -7.97 17.89 6.15
N ALA A 19 -9.09 17.17 6.10
CA ALA A 19 -9.05 15.71 6.17
C ALA A 19 -8.30 15.23 4.92
N GLN A 20 -7.00 14.99 5.08
CA GLN A 20 -6.18 14.41 4.03
C GLN A 20 -6.70 12.98 3.81
N HIS A 21 -7.36 12.75 2.68
CA HIS A 21 -7.77 11.40 2.33
C HIS A 21 -6.51 10.58 2.12
N GLU A 22 -6.28 9.58 2.97
CA GLU A 22 -5.16 8.67 2.81
C GLU A 22 -5.44 7.76 1.60
N HIS A 23 -4.39 7.48 0.84
CA HIS A 23 -4.43 6.61 -0.33
C HIS A 23 -3.61 5.36 -0.04
N LEU A 24 -4.02 4.21 -0.57
CA LEU A 24 -3.24 2.98 -0.42
C LEU A 24 -1.89 3.12 -1.12
N ARG A 25 -0.82 2.90 -0.35
CA ARG A 25 0.55 2.78 -0.83
C ARG A 25 1.01 1.34 -0.80
N LEU A 26 1.73 0.90 -1.81
CA LEU A 26 2.22 -0.47 -1.90
C LEU A 26 3.42 -0.60 -2.82
N ASN A 27 4.18 -1.66 -2.58
CA ASN A 27 5.28 -2.05 -3.44
C ASN A 27 4.76 -2.56 -4.79
N ALA A 28 5.50 -2.24 -5.85
CA ALA A 28 5.29 -2.76 -7.18
C ALA A 28 6.61 -3.31 -7.75
N VAL A 29 6.52 -4.40 -8.50
CA VAL A 29 7.59 -4.91 -9.36
C VAL A 29 7.21 -4.60 -10.81
N VAL A 30 8.07 -3.95 -11.57
CA VAL A 30 7.77 -3.43 -12.92
C VAL A 30 8.85 -3.77 -13.94
N SER A 31 8.47 -3.90 -15.21
CA SER A 31 9.44 -3.99 -16.31
C SER A 31 9.93 -2.59 -16.71
N ARG A 32 11.24 -2.38 -16.73
CA ARG A 32 11.87 -1.19 -17.33
C ARG A 32 12.00 -1.34 -18.85
N ALA A 33 12.21 -0.21 -19.52
CA ALA A 33 12.38 -0.16 -20.98
C ALA A 33 13.60 -0.95 -21.49
N ASP A 34 14.63 -1.14 -20.67
CA ASP A 34 15.82 -1.95 -20.96
C ASP A 34 15.62 -3.46 -20.67
N GLY A 35 14.40 -3.85 -20.30
CA GLY A 35 14.02 -5.23 -19.99
C GLY A 35 14.40 -5.70 -18.58
N ALA A 36 15.04 -4.87 -17.75
CA ALA A 36 15.29 -5.20 -16.34
C ALA A 36 14.01 -5.05 -15.51
N ALA A 37 13.80 -5.91 -14.51
CA ALA A 37 12.80 -5.65 -13.48
C ALA A 37 13.29 -4.60 -12.49
N ALA A 38 12.37 -3.85 -11.90
CA ALA A 38 12.64 -2.86 -10.87
C ALA A 38 11.53 -2.81 -9.83
N PHE A 39 11.87 -2.32 -8.63
CA PHE A 39 10.89 -1.96 -7.64
C PHE A 39 10.48 -0.50 -7.77
N GLU A 40 9.21 -0.24 -7.46
CA GLU A 40 8.66 1.10 -7.31
C GLU A 40 7.73 1.14 -6.09
N CYS A 41 7.65 2.31 -5.45
CA CYS A 41 6.61 2.58 -4.47
C CYS A 41 5.45 3.29 -5.15
N TRP A 42 4.27 2.68 -5.11
CA TRP A 42 3.07 3.21 -5.76
C TRP A 42 2.09 3.77 -4.74
N GLU A 43 1.36 4.81 -5.13
CA GLU A 43 0.16 5.27 -4.44
C GLU A 43 -1.05 5.15 -5.37
N MET A 44 -2.08 4.44 -4.92
CA MET A 44 -3.32 4.24 -5.67
C MET A 44 -4.11 5.54 -5.80
N ALA A 45 -4.67 5.82 -6.97
CA ALA A 45 -5.38 7.07 -7.22
C ALA A 45 -6.70 7.19 -6.45
N THR A 46 -7.35 6.06 -6.14
CA THR A 46 -8.60 6.05 -5.37
C THR A 46 -8.28 6.12 -3.87
N PRO A 47 -8.77 7.15 -3.15
CA PRO A 47 -8.54 7.26 -1.72
C PRO A 47 -9.35 6.25 -0.92
N PHE A 48 -8.95 6.04 0.33
CA PHE A 48 -9.80 5.39 1.32
C PHE A 48 -11.06 6.23 1.58
N GLN A 49 -12.16 5.53 1.80
CA GLN A 49 -13.46 6.07 2.17
C GLN A 49 -13.97 5.37 3.43
N GLN A 50 -14.82 6.04 4.19
CA GLN A 50 -15.49 5.43 5.34
C GLN A 50 -16.24 4.17 4.90
N TYR A 51 -15.92 3.04 5.53
CA TYR A 51 -16.65 1.80 5.28
C TYR A 51 -18.02 1.85 5.99
N PRO A 52 -19.12 1.31 5.41
CA PRO A 52 -20.47 1.46 5.96
C PRO A 52 -20.65 0.96 7.39
N THR A 53 -19.78 0.05 7.85
CA THR A 53 -19.75 -0.43 9.23
C THR A 53 -18.63 0.25 10.03
N THR A 54 -17.44 -0.35 10.07
CA THR A 54 -16.27 0.12 10.82
C THR A 54 -15.04 0.09 9.92
N GLY A 55 -14.18 1.09 10.06
CA GLY A 55 -12.93 1.21 9.31
C GLY A 55 -13.09 1.95 7.98
N GLN A 56 -12.14 1.72 7.08
CA GLN A 56 -12.09 2.36 5.77
C GLN A 56 -11.90 1.34 4.65
N ALA A 57 -12.32 1.68 3.45
CA ALA A 57 -12.19 0.85 2.26
C ALA A 57 -11.91 1.69 1.03
N ILE A 58 -11.22 1.09 0.05
CA ILE A 58 -11.15 1.63 -1.31
C ILE A 58 -12.25 0.95 -2.13
N SER A 59 -13.29 1.70 -2.47
CA SER A 59 -14.36 1.25 -3.34
C SER A 59 -13.81 1.01 -4.75
N GLY A 60 -13.87 -0.23 -5.23
CA GLY A 60 -13.42 -0.59 -6.58
C GLY A 60 -11.91 -0.46 -6.78
N LEU A 61 -11.11 -0.96 -5.82
CA LEU A 61 -9.63 -0.95 -5.87
C LEU A 61 -9.05 -1.35 -7.23
N ALA A 62 -9.62 -2.39 -7.87
CA ALA A 62 -9.27 -2.80 -9.22
C ALA A 62 -10.44 -3.50 -9.91
N GLN A 63 -10.47 -3.45 -11.24
CA GLN A 63 -11.20 -4.42 -12.04
C GLN A 63 -10.30 -5.63 -12.28
N VAL A 64 -10.80 -6.83 -11.99
CA VAL A 64 -10.01 -8.08 -11.99
C VAL A 64 -10.71 -9.12 -12.84
N SER A 65 -9.93 -9.95 -13.54
CA SER A 65 -10.48 -10.95 -14.47
C SER A 65 -10.73 -12.30 -13.80
N ASN A 66 -9.91 -12.67 -12.81
CA ASN A 66 -10.07 -13.88 -12.01
C ASN A 66 -9.35 -13.71 -10.65
N VAL A 67 -9.57 -14.66 -9.73
CA VAL A 67 -8.83 -14.76 -8.48
C VAL A 67 -8.42 -16.23 -8.28
N SER A 68 -7.13 -16.46 -8.06
CA SER A 68 -6.59 -17.79 -7.78
C SER A 68 -6.07 -17.87 -6.34
N TYR A 69 -6.45 -18.91 -5.62
CA TYR A 69 -5.90 -19.25 -4.30
C TYR A 69 -4.70 -20.17 -4.48
N VAL A 70 -3.52 -19.75 -4.04
CA VAL A 70 -2.26 -20.44 -4.31
C VAL A 70 -1.60 -20.84 -3.00
N VAL A 71 -1.17 -22.09 -2.92
CA VAL A 71 -0.37 -22.62 -1.81
C VAL A 71 1.04 -22.86 -2.35
N LEU A 72 2.01 -22.18 -1.74
CA LEU A 72 3.39 -22.13 -2.18
C LEU A 72 4.24 -22.98 -1.23
N PRO A 73 5.01 -23.96 -1.72
CA PRO A 73 5.75 -24.87 -0.86
C PRO A 73 6.72 -24.13 0.08
N ALA A 74 6.89 -24.68 1.29
CA ALA A 74 7.92 -24.22 2.22
C ALA A 74 9.32 -24.34 1.60
N ARG A 75 10.23 -23.41 1.95
CA ARG A 75 11.63 -23.39 1.49
C ARG A 75 11.77 -23.60 -0.02
N SER A 76 10.97 -22.88 -0.79
CA SER A 76 10.96 -22.96 -2.26
C SER A 76 11.46 -21.67 -2.90
N ASN A 77 11.93 -21.79 -4.15
CA ASN A 77 12.41 -20.69 -4.97
C ASN A 77 11.85 -20.91 -6.39
N GLU A 78 11.18 -19.89 -6.93
CA GLU A 78 10.57 -19.94 -8.28
C GLU A 78 11.58 -19.69 -9.41
N GLY A 79 12.80 -19.30 -9.07
CA GLY A 79 13.83 -18.84 -9.99
C GLY A 79 13.49 -17.48 -10.59
N ILE A 80 14.20 -17.11 -11.65
CA ILE A 80 13.85 -15.94 -12.46
C ILE A 80 12.55 -16.26 -13.20
N HIS A 81 11.50 -15.49 -12.94
CA HIS A 81 10.19 -15.69 -13.53
C HIS A 81 9.47 -14.35 -13.72
N LYS A 82 8.35 -14.40 -14.43
CA LYS A 82 7.45 -13.27 -14.63
C LYS A 82 6.05 -13.64 -14.19
N PRO A 83 5.27 -12.69 -13.66
CA PRO A 83 3.85 -12.91 -13.52
C PRO A 83 3.22 -13.16 -14.91
N PRO A 84 2.26 -14.09 -15.06
CA PRO A 84 1.60 -14.35 -16.35
C PRO A 84 0.76 -13.17 -16.85
N HIS A 85 0.31 -12.30 -15.94
CA HIS A 85 -0.45 -11.09 -16.20
C HIS A 85 -0.09 -10.02 -15.16
N PRO A 86 -0.26 -8.73 -15.46
CA PRO A 86 -0.24 -7.70 -14.42
C PRO A 86 -1.30 -8.03 -13.37
N MET A 87 -0.89 -8.10 -12.12
CA MET A 87 -1.77 -8.59 -11.06
C MET A 87 -1.46 -7.97 -9.70
N PHE A 88 -2.44 -8.00 -8.81
CA PHE A 88 -2.09 -8.01 -7.39
C PHE A 88 -1.62 -9.41 -7.00
N PHE A 89 -0.56 -9.44 -6.20
CA PHE A 89 -0.19 -10.60 -5.41
C PHE A 89 -0.43 -10.25 -3.94
N ALA A 90 -1.38 -10.93 -3.31
CA ALA A 90 -1.73 -10.72 -1.90
C ALA A 90 -1.28 -11.93 -1.09
N LEU A 91 -0.16 -11.80 -0.39
CA LEU A 91 0.30 -12.81 0.55
C LEU A 91 -0.62 -12.80 1.78
N LEU A 92 -1.39 -13.87 1.94
CA LEU A 92 -2.31 -14.04 3.06
C LEU A 92 -1.57 -14.55 4.30
N SER A 93 -0.59 -15.44 4.11
CA SER A 93 0.26 -15.97 5.17
C SER A 93 1.63 -16.40 4.64
N GLY A 94 2.62 -16.43 5.54
CA GLY A 94 4.00 -16.73 5.20
C GLY A 94 4.80 -15.48 4.88
N GLN A 95 5.90 -15.68 4.16
CA GLN A 95 6.83 -14.62 3.76
C GLN A 95 7.38 -14.92 2.37
N ALA A 96 7.48 -13.88 1.54
CA ALA A 96 8.13 -13.92 0.25
C ALA A 96 9.33 -12.96 0.28
N HIS A 97 10.48 -13.41 -0.21
CA HIS A 97 11.66 -12.59 -0.45
C HIS A 97 11.83 -12.44 -1.95
N ILE A 98 11.73 -11.20 -2.42
CA ILE A 98 11.77 -10.85 -3.82
C ILE A 98 13.08 -10.11 -4.11
N THR A 99 13.82 -10.58 -5.10
CA THR A 99 15.09 -9.97 -5.54
C THR A 99 15.08 -9.74 -7.04
N LEU A 100 15.90 -8.79 -7.49
CA LEU A 100 16.04 -8.44 -8.91
C LEU A 100 17.32 -9.06 -9.47
N PRO A 101 17.28 -9.66 -10.68
CA PRO A 101 18.49 -10.20 -11.33
C PRO A 101 19.58 -9.14 -11.54
N ARG A 102 19.17 -7.88 -11.71
CA ARG A 102 20.03 -6.72 -11.87
C ARG A 102 19.69 -5.66 -10.83
N GLY A 103 20.27 -5.79 -9.65
CA GLY A 103 20.05 -4.82 -8.58
C GLY A 103 20.62 -5.30 -7.26
N LYS A 104 20.59 -4.41 -6.28
CA LYS A 104 20.88 -4.75 -4.88
C LYS A 104 19.66 -4.57 -3.98
N ASP A 105 18.62 -3.91 -4.49
CA ASP A 105 17.38 -3.75 -3.77
C ASP A 105 16.69 -5.11 -3.65
N GLU A 106 16.00 -5.29 -2.54
CA GLU A 106 15.22 -6.47 -2.22
C GLU A 106 13.92 -6.06 -1.56
N LEU A 107 12.92 -6.94 -1.63
CA LEU A 107 11.62 -6.72 -1.05
C LEU A 107 11.20 -7.94 -0.23
N TRP A 108 10.92 -7.72 1.05
CA TRP A 108 10.36 -8.72 1.95
C TRP A 108 8.87 -8.48 2.13
N VAL A 109 8.04 -9.37 1.61
CA VAL A 109 6.59 -9.32 1.75
C VAL A 109 6.17 -10.31 2.82
N THR A 110 5.52 -9.84 3.88
CA THR A 110 5.00 -10.69 4.95
C THR A 110 3.47 -10.66 4.88
N GLY A 111 2.84 -11.82 5.05
CA GLY A 111 1.38 -11.90 4.99
C GLY A 111 0.69 -11.01 6.03
N GLY A 112 -0.46 -10.45 5.66
CA GLY A 112 -1.21 -9.50 6.50
C GLY A 112 -1.22 -8.08 5.92
N VAL A 113 -1.04 -7.08 6.78
CA VAL A 113 -1.18 -5.65 6.43
C VAL A 113 -0.27 -5.23 5.27
N ASP A 114 0.97 -5.73 5.24
CA ASP A 114 1.97 -5.39 4.23
C ASP A 114 2.08 -6.47 3.13
N GLY A 115 1.10 -7.38 3.06
CA GLY A 115 1.13 -8.55 2.20
C GLY A 115 0.71 -8.30 0.75
N LEU A 116 0.25 -7.09 0.41
CA LEU A 116 -0.27 -6.75 -0.91
C LEU A 116 0.78 -6.02 -1.74
N ILE A 117 1.09 -6.55 -2.93
CA ILE A 117 1.97 -5.92 -3.91
C ILE A 117 1.36 -5.93 -5.30
N VAL A 118 1.88 -5.09 -6.20
CA VAL A 118 1.63 -5.21 -7.65
C VAL A 118 2.78 -5.95 -8.32
N ALA A 119 2.48 -7.02 -9.06
CA ALA A 119 3.42 -7.67 -9.96
C ALA A 119 3.07 -7.27 -11.40
N ASN A 120 3.84 -6.36 -11.99
CA ASN A 120 3.62 -5.77 -13.31
C ASN A 120 4.87 -5.86 -14.22
N ASP A 121 5.82 -6.72 -13.87
CA ASP A 121 7.01 -7.02 -14.65
C ASP A 121 6.79 -8.17 -15.65
N VAL A 122 5.70 -8.07 -16.43
CA VAL A 122 5.27 -9.12 -17.38
C VAL A 122 6.15 -9.22 -18.63
N THR A 123 7.11 -8.33 -18.81
CA THR A 123 8.05 -8.32 -19.94
C THR A 123 9.51 -8.30 -19.45
N GLY A 124 10.44 -8.59 -20.36
CA GLY A 124 11.87 -8.61 -20.01
C GLY A 124 12.25 -9.84 -19.19
N GLU A 125 13.18 -9.63 -18.27
CA GLU A 125 13.83 -10.68 -17.47
C GLU A 125 12.93 -11.18 -16.31
N GLY A 126 12.19 -10.28 -15.67
CA GLY A 126 11.37 -10.59 -14.49
C GLY A 126 12.15 -10.51 -13.17
N HIS A 127 11.63 -11.15 -12.12
CA HIS A 127 12.18 -11.15 -10.76
C HIS A 127 12.38 -12.57 -10.21
N ILE A 128 12.99 -12.67 -9.04
CA ILE A 128 13.16 -13.92 -8.29
C ILE A 128 12.31 -13.84 -7.04
N THR A 129 11.56 -14.90 -6.72
CA THR A 129 10.77 -15.00 -5.50
C THR A 129 11.14 -16.28 -4.75
N GLU A 130 11.50 -16.12 -3.49
CA GLU A 130 11.75 -17.19 -2.54
C GLU A 130 10.70 -17.19 -1.42
N TYR A 131 10.32 -18.38 -0.96
CA TYR A 131 9.47 -18.55 0.22
C TYR A 131 10.29 -19.27 1.29
N PRO A 132 11.06 -18.52 2.10
CA PRO A 132 12.11 -19.10 2.96
C PRO A 132 11.57 -19.81 4.21
N MET A 133 10.29 -19.61 4.54
CA MET A 133 9.69 -20.15 5.75
C MET A 133 9.59 -21.69 5.72
N ASP A 134 9.61 -22.29 6.91
CA ASP A 134 9.46 -23.74 7.11
C ASP A 134 8.03 -24.26 6.90
N LYS A 135 7.07 -23.34 6.72
CA LYS A 135 5.67 -23.64 6.45
C LYS A 135 5.29 -23.09 5.08
N PRO A 136 4.32 -23.71 4.38
CA PRO A 136 3.82 -23.17 3.13
C PRO A 136 3.32 -21.73 3.28
N SER A 137 3.55 -20.93 2.24
CA SER A 137 2.95 -19.61 2.12
C SER A 137 1.62 -19.72 1.37
N VAL A 138 0.69 -18.81 1.65
CA VAL A 138 -0.61 -18.75 0.97
C VAL A 138 -0.78 -17.38 0.37
N ALA A 139 -1.16 -17.33 -0.90
CA ALA A 139 -1.37 -16.07 -1.62
C ALA A 139 -2.66 -16.09 -2.46
N LEU A 140 -3.15 -14.90 -2.77
CA LEU A 140 -4.07 -14.68 -3.88
C LEU A 140 -3.29 -14.09 -5.05
N GLN A 141 -3.47 -14.68 -6.22
CA GLN A 141 -3.10 -14.06 -7.50
C GLN A 141 -4.36 -13.46 -8.10
N ILE A 142 -4.34 -12.16 -8.35
CA ILE A 142 -5.52 -11.38 -8.75
C ILE A 142 -5.17 -10.58 -10.03
N PRO A 143 -5.25 -11.21 -11.22
CA PRO A 143 -4.97 -10.55 -12.48
C PRO A 143 -5.92 -9.38 -12.75
N PHE A 144 -5.35 -8.26 -13.20
CA PHE A 144 -6.15 -7.11 -13.61
C PHE A 144 -6.89 -7.39 -14.91
N SER A 145 -8.12 -6.89 -15.01
CA SER A 145 -8.84 -6.85 -16.28
C SER A 145 -8.06 -6.04 -17.31
N ASP A 146 -8.10 -6.49 -18.57
CA ASP A 146 -7.42 -5.85 -19.71
C ASP A 146 -5.89 -5.73 -19.58
N GLY A 147 -5.28 -6.42 -18.60
CA GLY A 147 -3.84 -6.40 -18.37
C GLY A 147 -3.30 -5.03 -17.99
N LYS A 148 -4.10 -4.19 -17.30
CA LYS A 148 -3.70 -2.85 -16.88
C LYS A 148 -3.80 -2.70 -15.37
N PRO A 149 -2.74 -2.26 -14.68
CA PRO A 149 -2.86 -1.93 -13.26
C PRO A 149 -3.86 -0.78 -13.04
N PRO A 150 -4.49 -0.70 -11.85
CA PRO A 150 -5.32 0.43 -11.47
C PRO A 150 -4.58 1.76 -11.61
N ALA A 151 -5.33 2.86 -11.72
CA ALA A 151 -4.76 4.19 -11.75
C ALA A 151 -3.94 4.44 -10.48
N HIS A 152 -2.70 4.87 -10.65
CA HIS A 152 -1.73 5.09 -9.57
C HIS A 152 -0.74 6.18 -9.97
N ARG A 153 0.03 6.65 -9.00
CA ARG A 153 1.27 7.39 -9.24
C ARG A 153 2.44 6.66 -8.62
N VAL A 154 3.60 6.79 -9.24
CA VAL A 154 4.88 6.35 -8.65
C VAL A 154 5.34 7.44 -7.68
N LEU A 155 5.55 7.09 -6.42
CA LEU A 155 6.10 7.99 -5.41
C LEU A 155 7.61 8.13 -5.58
N HIS A 156 8.31 7.01 -5.74
CA HIS A 156 9.73 6.94 -6.01
C HIS A 156 10.13 5.56 -6.55
N ALA A 157 11.37 5.48 -7.06
CA ALA A 157 12.00 4.20 -7.40
C ALA A 157 12.46 3.46 -6.13
N GLY A 158 12.51 2.13 -6.21
CA GLY A 158 12.82 1.25 -5.09
C GLY A 158 11.59 0.84 -4.29
N PRO A 159 11.73 -0.11 -3.34
CA PRO A 159 10.67 -0.49 -2.42
C PRO A 159 10.16 0.69 -1.58
N CYS A 160 8.88 0.69 -1.22
CA CYS A 160 8.32 1.64 -0.25
C CYS A 160 9.07 1.55 1.09
N SER A 161 9.31 2.70 1.73
CA SER A 161 9.84 2.72 3.08
C SER A 161 8.78 2.26 4.10
N ARG A 162 9.19 2.07 5.36
CA ARG A 162 8.24 1.76 6.43
C ARG A 162 7.26 2.92 6.64
N GLU A 163 7.78 4.14 6.60
CA GLU A 163 7.01 5.38 6.72
C GLU A 163 6.00 5.54 5.57
N ASP A 164 6.35 5.12 4.36
CA ASP A 164 5.41 5.11 3.23
C ASP A 164 4.24 4.17 3.49
N MET A 165 4.51 2.97 4.00
CA MET A 165 3.50 1.91 4.24
C MET A 165 2.67 2.15 5.50
N ASP A 166 3.23 2.78 6.54
CA ASP A 166 2.50 3.10 7.78
C ASP A 166 1.31 4.04 7.51
N ALA A 167 1.39 4.85 6.45
CA ALA A 167 0.29 5.70 5.96
C ALA A 167 -0.98 4.91 5.58
N ASN A 168 -0.90 3.59 5.39
CA ASN A 168 -2.06 2.74 5.12
C ASN A 168 -2.85 2.39 6.38
N THR A 169 -2.25 2.56 7.56
CA THR A 169 -2.82 2.16 8.85
C THR A 169 -2.94 3.30 9.86
N SER A 170 -2.45 4.49 9.51
CA SER A 170 -2.55 5.72 10.32
C SER A 170 -3.96 6.31 10.41
N ILE A 171 -4.88 5.77 9.61
CA ILE A 171 -6.30 6.10 9.45
C ILE A 171 -7.07 6.46 10.76
N ASP A 172 -6.65 5.98 11.94
CA ASP A 172 -7.39 6.15 13.21
C ASP A 172 -6.68 6.96 14.32
N GLN A 173 -5.46 7.45 14.13
CA GLN A 173 -4.76 8.11 15.26
C GLN A 173 -5.31 9.52 15.57
N ASP A 174 -5.80 10.24 14.56
CA ASP A 174 -6.21 11.64 14.72
C ASP A 174 -7.66 11.82 15.20
N ALA A 175 -8.51 10.81 14.99
CA ALA A 175 -9.89 10.79 15.50
C ALA A 175 -9.96 10.40 16.99
N SER A 176 -9.02 9.57 17.46
CA SER A 176 -8.92 9.18 18.87
C SER A 176 -8.40 10.33 19.74
N HIS A 177 -7.40 11.08 19.27
CA HIS A 177 -6.86 12.24 19.96
C HIS A 177 -7.91 13.35 20.18
N ARG A 178 -8.72 13.66 19.16
CA ARG A 178 -9.79 14.66 19.27
C ARG A 178 -10.90 14.30 20.27
N LYS A 179 -11.21 13.00 20.45
CA LYS A 179 -12.19 12.56 21.45
C LYS A 179 -11.68 12.67 22.88
N HIS A 180 -10.38 12.53 23.10
CA HIS A 180 -9.77 12.72 24.42
C HIS A 180 -9.71 14.19 24.85
N GLU A 181 -9.45 15.11 23.92
CA GLU A 181 -9.41 16.55 24.22
C GLU A 181 -10.80 17.12 24.55
N LEU A 182 -11.86 16.67 23.85
CA LEU A 182 -13.24 17.09 24.12
C LEU A 182 -13.80 16.53 25.43
N ARG A 183 -13.27 15.42 25.95
CA ARG A 183 -13.63 14.88 27.27
C ARG A 183 -12.89 15.54 28.42
N ALA A 184 -11.76 16.19 28.17
CA ALA A 184 -10.98 16.90 29.19
C ALA A 184 -11.47 18.34 29.44
N GLN A 185 -12.43 18.82 28.65
CA GLN A 185 -13.01 20.17 28.72
C GLN A 185 -14.46 20.18 29.24
N GLY A 186 -14.97 19.04 29.70
CA GLY A 186 -16.33 18.87 30.24
C GLY A 186 -16.34 18.48 31.71
#